data_AF-A0A151Y4H9-F1
#
_entry.id   AF-A0A151Y4H9-F1
#
_cell.length_a   1.000
_cell.length_b   1.000
_cell.length_c   1.000
_cell.angle_alpha   90.00
_cell.angle_beta   90.00
_cell.angle_gamma   90.00
#
_symmetry.space_group_name_H-M   'P 1'
#
loop_
_entity.id
_entity.type
_entity.pdbx_description
1 polymer ?
#
loop_
_entity_poly.entity_id
_entity_poly.type
_entity_poly.pdbx_seq_one_letter_code
_entity_poly.pdbx_strand_id
1 'polypeptide(L)'
;MVYDQSVDMQNAHGPVAAEIVIRSQQGKNIQKASSQSSGKVAKHKNVFGANNGQRIDIDKFAQRLRGVTAQTSGQKCAKSVRLALESAGAKLNGHPVAAADWGGTLRKIGYQKINLAFDRPQKGDIYIINRTQNHVYGHIAAYTGSNWVSDFQQRGYAVYKDPNVRYEYYRLDQ
;
A
#
# COMPACT_ATOMS: atom_id res chain seq x y z
N MET A 1 -46.12 -23.69 -55.05
CA MET A 1 -44.65 -23.84 -54.92
C MET A 1 -44.32 -23.33 -53.52
N VAL A 2 -44.40 -24.17 -52.46
CA VAL A 2 -43.36 -25.11 -51.94
C VAL A 2 -42.13 -24.28 -51.49
N TYR A 3 -41.72 -24.17 -50.21
CA TYR A 3 -41.42 -25.12 -49.11
C TYR A 3 -41.78 -24.45 -47.75
N ASP A 4 -42.33 -25.05 -46.67
CA ASP A 4 -41.90 -26.12 -45.74
C ASP A 4 -40.49 -25.98 -45.15
N GLN A 5 -40.37 -25.56 -43.87
CA GLN A 5 -39.64 -26.30 -42.83
C GLN A 5 -39.81 -25.68 -41.42
N SER A 6 -40.32 -26.49 -40.51
CA SER A 6 -40.41 -26.28 -39.06
C SER A 6 -39.04 -26.35 -38.36
N VAL A 7 -38.83 -25.50 -37.35
CA VAL A 7 -37.79 -25.71 -36.33
C VAL A 7 -38.41 -25.64 -34.93
N ASP A 8 -38.51 -26.82 -34.33
CA ASP A 8 -38.68 -27.08 -32.91
C ASP A 8 -37.39 -26.69 -32.18
N MET A 9 -37.48 -25.97 -31.07
CA MET A 9 -36.36 -25.87 -30.14
C MET A 9 -36.87 -25.79 -28.71
N GLN A 10 -37.26 -26.95 -28.20
CA GLN A 10 -37.35 -27.20 -26.78
C GLN A 10 -35.93 -27.28 -26.19
N ASN A 11 -35.85 -26.96 -24.90
CA ASN A 11 -34.92 -27.51 -23.92
C ASN A 11 -33.65 -26.68 -23.61
N ALA A 12 -33.66 -26.00 -22.46
CA ALA A 12 -32.46 -25.74 -21.68
C ALA A 12 -32.78 -25.84 -20.19
N HIS A 13 -32.14 -26.81 -19.55
CA HIS A 13 -32.37 -27.33 -18.22
C HIS A 13 -31.96 -26.36 -17.10
N GLY A 14 -32.71 -26.39 -16.00
CA GLY A 14 -32.37 -25.72 -14.74
C GLY A 14 -31.17 -26.35 -14.01
N PRO A 15 -30.66 -25.69 -12.95
CA PRO A 15 -29.42 -26.06 -12.29
C PRO A 15 -29.56 -27.36 -11.48
N VAL A 16 -28.71 -28.33 -11.78
CA VAL A 16 -28.55 -29.58 -11.02
C VAL A 16 -27.78 -29.33 -9.72
N ALA A 17 -28.36 -29.77 -8.60
CA ALA A 17 -27.72 -29.79 -7.29
C ALA A 17 -26.73 -30.96 -7.20
N ALA A 18 -25.46 -30.68 -6.91
CA ALA A 18 -24.46 -31.70 -6.64
C ALA A 18 -24.43 -32.01 -5.14
N GLU A 19 -24.92 -33.19 -4.76
CA GLU A 19 -24.80 -33.74 -3.41
C GLU A 19 -23.49 -34.55 -3.33
N ILE A 20 -22.54 -34.08 -2.52
CA ILE A 20 -21.26 -34.78 -2.32
C ILE A 20 -21.35 -35.59 -1.03
N VAL A 21 -21.49 -36.90 -1.18
CA VAL A 21 -21.45 -37.88 -0.09
C VAL A 21 -19.98 -38.13 0.29
N ILE A 22 -19.56 -37.68 1.48
CA ILE A 22 -18.22 -37.97 2.01
C ILE A 22 -18.28 -39.23 2.88
N ARG A 23 -17.66 -40.30 2.37
CA ARG A 23 -17.56 -41.62 2.99
C ARG A 23 -16.64 -41.58 4.22
N SER A 24 -17.18 -41.95 5.38
CA SER A 24 -16.47 -42.11 6.65
C SER A 24 -15.66 -43.41 6.68
N GLN A 25 -14.40 -43.32 7.10
CA GLN A 25 -13.67 -44.45 7.69
C GLN A 25 -12.89 -43.96 8.90
N GLN A 26 -13.09 -44.65 10.01
CA GLN A 26 -12.64 -44.33 11.36
C GLN A 26 -11.61 -45.35 11.83
N GLY A 27 -10.53 -44.88 12.46
CA GLY A 27 -9.62 -45.65 13.32
C GLY A 27 -8.71 -44.67 14.08
N LYS A 28 -9.01 -44.32 15.34
CA LYS A 28 -8.40 -44.84 16.60
C LYS A 28 -6.87 -44.55 16.65
N ASN A 29 -6.24 -43.90 17.63
CA ASN A 29 -6.57 -43.63 19.03
C ASN A 29 -5.48 -42.69 19.67
N ILE A 30 -5.81 -42.04 20.78
CA ILE A 30 -4.96 -41.45 21.86
C ILE A 30 -4.08 -40.20 21.59
N GLN A 31 -4.48 -39.03 22.10
CA GLN A 31 -3.95 -38.38 23.32
C GLN A 31 -4.43 -36.92 23.44
N LYS A 32 -4.91 -36.61 24.64
CA LYS A 32 -5.41 -35.31 25.13
C LYS A 32 -4.23 -34.32 25.25
N ALA A 33 -4.24 -33.24 24.47
CA ALA A 33 -3.50 -32.02 24.81
C ALA A 33 -4.10 -30.80 24.08
N SER A 34 -4.60 -29.85 24.87
CA SER A 34 -4.87 -28.48 24.47
C SER A 34 -3.69 -27.91 23.67
N SER A 35 -3.93 -27.48 22.44
CA SER A 35 -3.05 -26.52 21.77
C SER A 35 -3.82 -25.75 20.72
N GLN A 36 -3.94 -24.44 20.96
CA GLN A 36 -4.25 -23.44 19.96
C GLN A 36 -3.37 -23.68 18.74
N SER A 37 -3.95 -24.22 17.67
CA SER A 37 -3.27 -24.38 16.39
C SER A 37 -3.13 -23.01 15.75
N SER A 38 -2.03 -22.39 16.13
CA SER A 38 -1.43 -21.20 15.57
C SER A 38 -1.24 -21.39 14.07
N GLY A 39 -2.19 -20.91 13.28
CA GLY A 39 -1.98 -20.68 11.86
C GLY A 39 -0.86 -19.65 11.72
N LYS A 40 0.33 -20.11 11.35
CA LYS A 40 1.50 -19.29 11.07
C LYS A 40 1.21 -18.36 9.88
N VAL A 41 0.57 -17.22 10.12
CA VAL A 41 0.70 -16.05 9.26
C VAL A 41 2.13 -15.55 9.46
N ALA A 42 2.92 -15.56 8.39
CA ALA A 42 4.31 -15.14 8.40
C ALA A 42 4.45 -13.80 9.15
N LYS A 43 5.32 -13.78 10.17
CA LYS A 43 5.70 -12.56 10.90
C LYS A 43 6.05 -11.49 9.88
N HIS A 44 5.32 -10.38 9.90
CA HIS A 44 5.60 -9.18 9.11
C HIS A 44 7.04 -8.72 9.43
N LYS A 45 8.01 -9.09 8.58
CA LYS A 45 9.44 -8.82 8.81
C LYS A 45 9.79 -7.33 8.66
N ASN A 46 8.87 -6.49 8.19
CA ASN A 46 9.10 -5.08 7.85
C ASN A 46 8.29 -4.12 8.75
N VAL A 47 8.02 -4.52 9.99
CA VAL A 47 7.41 -3.64 11.00
C VAL A 47 8.54 -2.96 11.77
N PHE A 48 8.77 -1.69 11.47
CA PHE A 48 9.85 -0.94 12.12
C PHE A 48 9.29 -0.16 13.30
N GLY A 49 10.05 -0.21 14.40
CA GLY A 49 9.76 0.50 15.63
C GLY A 49 10.36 1.90 15.55
N ALA A 50 9.51 2.90 15.69
CA ALA A 50 9.95 4.24 15.98
C ALA A 50 10.36 4.34 17.46
N ASN A 51 11.36 5.16 17.78
CA ASN A 51 11.84 5.42 19.15
C ASN A 51 10.75 5.96 20.11
N ASN A 52 9.56 6.26 19.59
CA ASN A 52 8.38 6.71 20.32
C ASN A 52 7.38 5.56 20.63
N GLY A 53 7.74 4.30 20.36
CA GLY A 53 6.88 3.12 20.57
C GLY A 53 5.84 2.85 19.47
N GLN A 54 5.81 3.64 18.38
CA GLN A 54 4.98 3.33 17.21
C GLN A 54 5.62 2.25 16.36
N ARG A 55 4.77 1.38 15.78
CA ARG A 55 5.18 0.31 14.87
C ARG A 55 4.55 0.57 13.51
N ILE A 56 5.37 0.79 12.48
CA ILE A 56 4.89 1.05 11.12
C ILE A 56 5.21 -0.17 10.25
N ASP A 57 4.18 -0.76 9.65
CA ASP A 57 4.30 -1.85 8.69
C ASP A 57 4.56 -1.30 7.28
N ILE A 58 5.82 -1.35 6.85
CA ILE A 58 6.23 -0.81 5.54
C ILE A 58 5.65 -1.60 4.37
N ASP A 59 5.31 -2.88 4.55
CA ASP A 59 4.65 -3.64 3.50
C ASP A 59 3.23 -3.14 3.29
N LYS A 60 2.47 -2.90 4.36
CA LYS A 60 1.13 -2.31 4.27
C LYS A 60 1.16 -0.91 3.69
N PHE A 61 2.14 -0.09 4.11
CA PHE A 61 2.36 1.24 3.57
C PHE A 61 2.54 1.21 2.05
N ALA A 62 3.51 0.41 1.58
CA ALA A 62 3.79 0.26 0.16
C ALA A 62 2.61 -0.35 -0.59
N GLN A 63 1.94 -1.36 -0.03
CA GLN A 63 0.76 -2.00 -0.62
C GLN A 63 -0.38 -0.99 -0.83
N ARG A 64 -0.65 -0.13 0.16
CA ARG A 64 -1.70 0.89 0.05
C ARG A 64 -1.43 1.90 -1.05
N LEU A 65 -0.16 2.24 -1.28
CA LEU A 65 0.27 3.13 -2.36
C LEU A 65 0.29 2.43 -3.72
N ARG A 66 0.64 1.14 -3.80
CA ARG A 66 0.53 0.38 -5.07
C ARG A 66 -0.90 0.32 -5.60
N GLY A 67 -1.91 0.44 -4.73
CA GLY A 67 -3.32 0.56 -5.13
C GLY A 67 -3.67 1.89 -5.82
N VAL A 68 -2.78 2.89 -5.83
CA VAL A 68 -2.98 4.13 -6.57
C VAL A 68 -2.73 3.87 -8.06
N THR A 69 -3.78 3.99 -8.86
CA THR A 69 -3.73 3.75 -10.31
C THR A 69 -3.61 5.04 -11.14
N ALA A 70 -3.86 6.19 -10.53
CA ALA A 70 -3.76 7.50 -11.19
C ALA A 70 -2.35 7.71 -11.76
N GLN A 71 -2.28 8.27 -12.96
CA GLN A 71 -1.02 8.56 -13.67
C GLN A 71 -0.68 10.06 -13.66
N THR A 72 -1.58 10.89 -13.15
CA THR A 72 -1.46 12.36 -13.11
C THR A 72 -1.80 12.86 -11.72
N SER A 73 -1.16 13.95 -11.30
CA SER A 73 -1.39 14.55 -9.98
C SER A 73 -2.84 14.99 -9.79
N GLY A 74 -3.43 14.58 -8.68
CA GLY A 74 -4.72 15.07 -8.20
C GLY A 74 -4.59 16.15 -7.12
N GLN A 75 -3.37 16.68 -6.92
CA GLN A 75 -3.02 17.67 -5.89
C GLN A 75 -3.34 17.20 -4.47
N LYS A 76 -3.37 15.88 -4.25
CA LYS A 76 -3.73 15.25 -2.97
C LYS A 76 -2.60 14.36 -2.44
N CYS A 77 -1.35 14.64 -2.86
CA CYS A 77 -0.16 13.87 -2.50
C CYS A 77 -0.04 13.66 -0.98
N ALA A 78 -0.13 14.73 -0.20
CA ALA A 78 -0.10 14.68 1.26
C ALA A 78 -1.21 13.79 1.85
N LYS A 79 -2.43 13.89 1.33
CA LYS A 79 -3.56 13.06 1.78
C LYS A 79 -3.35 11.58 1.45
N SER A 80 -2.85 11.27 0.26
CA SER A 80 -2.60 9.89 -0.17
C SER A 80 -1.54 9.22 0.70
N VAL A 81 -0.39 9.89 0.89
CA VAL A 81 0.71 9.40 1.73
C VAL A 81 0.26 9.28 3.20
N ARG A 82 -0.53 10.22 3.71
CA ARG A 82 -1.14 10.13 5.04
C ARG A 82 -1.93 8.84 5.23
N LEU A 83 -2.90 8.59 4.34
CA LEU A 83 -3.77 7.42 4.43
C LEU A 83 -2.97 6.12 4.34
N ALA A 84 -1.90 6.12 3.54
CA ALA A 84 -0.99 5.00 3.49
C ALA A 84 -0.25 4.79 4.82
N LEU A 85 0.30 5.84 5.44
CA LEU A 85 0.95 5.76 6.74
C LEU A 85 -0.01 5.28 7.84
N GLU A 86 -1.23 5.82 7.88
CA GLU A 86 -2.27 5.41 8.83
C GLU A 86 -2.64 3.93 8.64
N SER A 87 -2.78 3.46 7.40
CA SER A 87 -3.04 2.04 7.10
C SER A 87 -1.91 1.10 7.52
N ALA A 88 -0.69 1.63 7.62
CA ALA A 88 0.49 0.93 8.09
C ALA A 88 0.63 0.93 9.62
N GLY A 89 -0.29 1.58 10.34
CA GLY A 89 -0.29 1.65 11.81
C GLY A 89 0.36 2.91 12.38
N ALA A 90 0.76 3.88 11.56
CA ALA A 90 1.25 5.16 12.05
C ALA A 90 0.12 5.93 12.76
N LYS A 91 0.41 6.42 13.97
CA LYS A 91 -0.53 7.25 14.74
C LYS A 91 -0.13 8.70 14.61
N LEU A 92 -0.90 9.45 13.82
CA LEU A 92 -0.64 10.86 13.54
C LEU A 92 -1.49 11.73 14.48
N ASN A 93 -0.84 12.43 15.41
CA ASN A 93 -1.51 13.43 16.27
C ASN A 93 -1.64 14.76 15.51
N GLY A 94 -2.52 14.77 14.52
CA GLY A 94 -2.65 15.85 13.54
C GLY A 94 -1.67 15.71 12.37
N HIS A 95 -1.96 16.38 11.27
CA HIS A 95 -1.14 16.36 10.07
C HIS A 95 -1.17 17.74 9.36
N PRO A 96 -0.06 18.17 8.76
CA PRO A 96 -0.07 19.36 7.92
C PRO A 96 -0.88 19.13 6.64
N VAL A 97 -1.39 20.22 6.07
CA VAL A 97 -2.05 20.21 4.75
C VAL A 97 -0.99 20.22 3.64
N ALA A 98 0.04 21.04 3.79
CA ALA A 98 1.11 21.16 2.82
C ALA A 98 2.06 19.96 2.88
N ALA A 99 2.46 19.45 1.72
CA ALA A 99 3.39 18.35 1.58
C ALA A 99 4.78 18.70 2.15
N ALA A 100 5.24 19.94 1.95
CA ALA A 100 6.53 20.43 2.44
C ALA A 100 6.68 20.38 3.97
N ASP A 101 5.59 20.44 4.73
CA ASP A 101 5.64 20.47 6.21
C ASP A 101 5.64 19.08 6.84
N TRP A 102 5.53 18.01 6.05
CA TRP A 102 5.43 16.65 6.57
C TRP A 102 6.70 16.18 7.28
N GLY A 103 7.85 16.82 7.04
CA GLY A 103 9.12 16.41 7.61
C GLY A 103 9.12 16.29 9.14
N GLY A 104 8.45 17.22 9.83
CA GLY A 104 8.29 17.14 11.29
C GLY A 104 7.40 15.99 11.74
N THR A 105 6.30 15.74 11.02
CA THR A 105 5.38 14.62 11.30
C THR A 105 6.04 13.27 11.07
N LEU A 106 6.80 13.12 9.98
CA LEU A 106 7.55 11.90 9.68
C LEU A 106 8.58 11.59 10.78
N ARG A 107 9.30 12.61 11.25
CA ARG A 107 10.24 12.46 12.37
C ARG A 107 9.55 12.05 13.67
N LYS A 108 8.38 12.63 13.95
CA LYS A 108 7.60 12.25 15.13
C LYS A 108 7.16 10.80 15.11
N ILE A 109 6.92 10.21 13.94
CA ILE A 109 6.58 8.78 13.79
C ILE A 109 7.79 7.89 13.51
N GLY A 110 9.01 8.39 13.72
CA GLY A 110 10.25 7.61 13.72
C GLY A 110 11.12 7.69 12.48
N TYR A 111 10.67 8.32 11.40
CA TYR A 111 11.52 8.50 10.22
C TYR A 111 12.71 9.42 10.55
N GLN A 112 13.88 9.06 10.04
CA GLN A 112 15.06 9.89 10.12
C GLN A 112 15.25 10.61 8.80
N LYS A 113 15.60 11.90 8.88
CA LYS A 113 16.04 12.64 7.70
C LYS A 113 17.44 12.16 7.35
N ILE A 114 17.61 11.64 6.13
CA ILE A 114 18.88 11.15 5.62
C ILE A 114 19.33 11.98 4.41
N ASN A 115 20.57 11.76 3.98
CA ASN A 115 21.04 12.29 2.69
C ASN A 115 20.23 11.69 1.54
N LEU A 116 20.15 12.44 0.44
CA LEU A 116 19.40 12.02 -0.75
C LEU A 116 19.95 10.68 -1.26
N ALA A 117 19.08 9.69 -1.36
CA ALA A 117 19.42 8.33 -1.80
C ALA A 117 18.48 7.89 -2.94
N PHE A 118 18.34 8.74 -3.97
CA PHE A 118 17.48 8.46 -5.12
C PHE A 118 18.06 7.40 -6.08
N ASP A 119 19.38 7.16 -6.01
CA ASP A 119 20.10 6.10 -6.73
C ASP A 119 19.78 4.70 -6.19
N ARG A 120 19.60 4.60 -4.87
CA ARG A 120 19.32 3.35 -4.15
C ARG A 120 18.18 3.52 -3.16
N PRO A 121 16.95 3.79 -3.66
CA PRO A 121 15.79 3.94 -2.80
C PRO A 121 15.41 2.60 -2.18
N GLN A 122 15.01 2.63 -0.92
CA GLN A 122 14.52 1.49 -0.16
C GLN A 122 13.01 1.60 0.00
N LYS A 123 12.35 0.44 -0.01
CA LYS A 123 10.90 0.37 0.18
C LYS A 123 10.53 1.05 1.50
N GLY A 124 9.56 1.95 1.44
CA GLY A 124 9.14 2.74 2.59
C GLY A 124 9.81 4.11 2.69
N ASP A 125 10.82 4.38 1.87
CA ASP A 125 11.43 5.72 1.83
C ASP A 125 10.42 6.76 1.38
N ILE A 126 10.55 7.96 1.94
CA ILE A 126 9.70 9.09 1.62
C ILE A 126 10.59 10.25 1.25
N TYR A 127 10.29 10.92 0.14
CA TYR A 127 10.90 12.21 -0.15
C TYR A 127 9.83 13.31 -0.13
N ILE A 128 10.29 14.50 0.21
CA ILE A 128 9.52 15.74 0.19
C ILE A 128 10.24 16.72 -0.73
N ILE A 129 9.47 17.43 -1.55
CA ILE A 129 9.94 18.61 -2.27
C ILE A 129 9.41 19.82 -1.51
N ASN A 130 10.32 20.70 -1.12
CA ASN A 130 9.99 21.93 -0.43
C ASN A 130 9.23 22.89 -1.34
N ARG A 131 8.61 23.89 -0.71
CA ARG A 131 7.86 24.92 -1.42
C ARG A 131 8.76 25.65 -2.42
N THR A 132 8.21 25.90 -3.60
CA THR A 132 8.79 26.83 -4.58
C THR A 132 7.77 27.92 -4.89
N GLN A 133 8.18 28.93 -5.66
CA GLN A 133 7.28 29.99 -6.12
C GLN A 133 6.06 29.43 -6.88
N ASN A 134 6.26 28.35 -7.65
CA ASN A 134 5.21 27.71 -8.44
C ASN A 134 4.49 26.58 -7.68
N HIS A 135 5.08 26.09 -6.58
CA HIS A 135 4.59 24.94 -5.83
C HIS A 135 4.51 25.25 -4.34
N VAL A 136 3.53 26.06 -3.96
CA VAL A 136 3.37 26.60 -2.59
C VAL A 136 3.08 25.56 -1.52
N TYR A 137 2.58 24.38 -1.90
CA TYR A 137 2.34 23.26 -0.97
C TYR A 137 3.49 22.25 -0.95
N GLY A 138 4.42 22.32 -1.91
CA GLY A 138 5.44 21.29 -2.14
C GLY A 138 4.88 19.98 -2.66
N HIS A 139 5.70 18.93 -2.59
CA HIS A 139 5.33 17.57 -2.99
C HIS A 139 5.79 16.53 -1.97
N ILE A 140 5.09 15.42 -1.87
CA ILE A 140 5.52 14.28 -1.05
C ILE A 140 5.19 12.99 -1.78
N ALA A 141 6.13 12.06 -1.80
CA ALA A 141 5.94 10.74 -2.37
C ALA A 141 6.75 9.71 -1.61
N ALA A 142 6.36 8.45 -1.76
CA ALA A 142 7.02 7.35 -1.12
C ALA A 142 7.38 6.23 -2.10
N TYR A 143 8.46 5.53 -1.80
CA TYR A 143 8.95 4.44 -2.63
C TYR A 143 8.29 3.13 -2.22
N THR A 144 7.59 2.52 -3.16
CA THR A 144 6.88 1.25 -2.94
C THR A 144 7.80 0.03 -3.03
N GLY A 145 9.10 0.21 -3.30
CA GLY A 145 10.03 -0.87 -3.62
C GLY A 145 10.28 -1.04 -5.13
N SER A 146 9.38 -0.50 -5.96
CA SER A 146 9.55 -0.48 -7.42
C SER A 146 9.42 0.93 -7.99
N ASN A 147 8.41 1.69 -7.56
CA ASN A 147 8.12 3.03 -8.09
C ASN A 147 7.86 4.03 -6.97
N TRP A 148 8.09 5.31 -7.28
CA TRP A 148 7.67 6.44 -6.45
C TRP A 148 6.18 6.71 -6.65
N VAL A 149 5.45 6.82 -5.55
CA VAL A 149 4.01 7.02 -5.56
C VAL A 149 3.60 8.07 -4.53
N SER A 150 2.77 9.02 -4.95
CA SER A 150 2.12 10.00 -4.10
C SER A 150 0.60 9.73 -4.07
N ASP A 151 -0.17 10.65 -4.65
CA ASP A 151 -1.54 10.50 -5.14
C ASP A 151 -1.61 9.95 -6.58
N PHE A 152 -0.47 9.81 -7.26
CA PHE A 152 -0.35 9.18 -8.56
C PHE A 152 0.97 8.40 -8.66
N GLN A 153 1.06 7.50 -9.64
CA GLN A 153 2.30 6.79 -9.96
C GLN A 153 3.24 7.69 -10.73
N GLN A 154 4.47 7.83 -10.23
CA GLN A 154 5.45 8.71 -10.83
C GLN A 154 6.48 7.92 -11.63
N ARG A 155 6.93 8.51 -12.74
CA ARG A 155 8.05 7.97 -13.54
C ARG A 155 9.40 8.09 -12.82
N GLY A 156 9.49 8.91 -11.78
CA GLY A 156 10.71 9.17 -11.01
C GLY A 156 10.45 10.14 -9.86
N TYR A 157 11.52 10.53 -9.16
CA TYR A 157 11.46 11.49 -8.04
C TYR A 157 11.38 12.95 -8.51
N ALA A 158 11.88 13.24 -9.71
CA ALA A 158 11.87 14.57 -10.32
C ALA A 158 10.50 14.87 -10.98
N VAL A 159 9.49 15.16 -10.15
CA VAL A 159 8.12 15.49 -10.64
C VAL A 159 7.99 16.93 -11.16
N TYR A 160 8.83 17.84 -10.66
CA TYR A 160 8.89 19.23 -11.10
C TYR A 160 10.07 19.40 -12.06
N LYS A 161 9.84 20.14 -13.14
CA LYS A 161 10.89 20.49 -14.12
C LYS A 161 11.71 21.71 -13.71
N ASP A 162 11.39 22.31 -12.56
CA ASP A 162 12.05 23.48 -12.01
C ASP A 162 13.43 23.09 -11.44
N PRO A 163 14.53 23.77 -11.84
CA PRO A 163 15.86 23.47 -11.32
C PRO A 163 16.04 23.85 -9.84
N ASN A 164 15.20 24.73 -9.29
CA ASN A 164 15.37 25.29 -7.94
C ASN A 164 14.60 24.51 -6.86
N VAL A 165 14.32 23.24 -7.10
CA VAL A 165 13.64 22.38 -6.13
C VAL A 165 14.61 21.87 -5.07
N ARG A 166 14.16 21.92 -3.81
CA ARG A 166 14.90 21.38 -2.67
C ARG A 166 14.23 20.11 -2.19
N TYR A 167 15.01 19.03 -2.12
CA TYR A 167 14.54 17.74 -1.67
C TYR A 167 14.89 17.49 -0.20
N GLU A 168 13.99 16.82 0.49
CA GLU A 168 14.24 16.19 1.77
C GLU A 168 13.94 14.71 1.65
N TYR A 169 14.72 13.87 2.33
CA TYR A 169 14.62 12.42 2.21
C TYR A 169 14.53 11.80 3.59
N TYR A 170 13.62 10.87 3.74
CA TYR A 170 13.25 10.25 5.00
C TYR A 170 13.26 8.74 4.86
N ARG A 171 13.91 8.08 5.81
CA ARG A 171 13.97 6.63 5.91
C ARG A 171 13.67 6.21 7.34
N LEU A 172 12.95 5.12 7.49
CA LEU A 172 12.72 4.50 8.79
C LEU A 172 13.92 3.59 9.10
N ASP A 173 14.52 3.76 10.28
CA ASP A 173 15.67 2.96 10.70
C ASP A 173 15.24 1.49 10.86
N GLN A 174 16.02 0.56 10.28
CA GLN A 174 15.66 -0.85 10.14
C GLN A 174 16.27 -1.74 11.22
#